data_AF-A0A357G7W6-F1
#
_entry.id   AF-A0A357G7W6-F1
#
_cell.length_a   1.000
_cell.length_b   1.000
_cell.length_c   1.000
_cell.angle_alpha   90.00
_cell.angle_beta   90.00
_cell.angle_gamma   90.00
#
_symmetry.space_group_name_H-M   'P 1'
#
loop_
_entity.id
_entity.type
_entity.pdbx_description
1 polymer ?
#
loop_
_entity_poly.entity_id
_entity_poly.type
_entity_poly.pdbx_seq_one_letter_code
_entity_poly.pdbx_strand_id
1 'polypeptide(L)'
;QIATPLLVETAGGKQKMNCANTEGALRLIQSIPSSKAEPFKRWLAKVGYDRIKEIENPELAASRAREIYRSKGYPESWIEKRMRGIEVRESLTNEWKNRGAKEGIEYAILTNEILNGAFEMTAEEYKKFKSLKRENLRDHMDDLELILTMLGEATTTKIHKDRNSKGFPKLQKDAMEGGAVAGSARKDIEKRTGKKISTKKNFLKRIV
;
A
#
# COMPACT_ATOMS: atom_id res chain seq x y z
N GLN A 1 23.20 23.12 6.42
CA GLN A 1 23.91 21.92 6.94
C GLN A 1 23.16 20.69 6.41
N ILE A 2 23.82 19.74 5.74
CA ILE A 2 23.13 18.61 5.07
C ILE A 2 22.93 17.41 6.04
N ALA A 3 23.77 17.32 7.08
CA ALA A 3 23.62 16.34 8.15
C ALA A 3 23.39 17.05 9.50
N THR A 4 22.53 16.48 10.34
CA THR A 4 22.16 17.02 11.64
C THR A 4 22.74 16.13 12.75
N PRO A 5 23.48 16.69 13.73
CA PRO A 5 23.95 15.91 14.88
C PRO A 5 22.79 15.43 15.75
N LEU A 6 22.64 14.12 15.92
CA LEU A 6 21.65 13.50 16.80
C LEU A 6 22.34 12.60 17.84
N LEU A 7 21.73 12.46 19.02
CA LEU A 7 22.18 11.49 20.03
C LEU A 7 21.74 10.08 19.60
N VAL A 8 22.71 9.22 19.31
CA VAL A 8 22.50 7.83 18.92
C VAL A 8 23.04 6.93 20.02
N GLU A 9 22.29 5.88 20.35
CA GLU A 9 22.71 4.87 21.32
C GLU A 9 23.79 3.96 20.72
N THR A 10 24.93 3.84 21.40
CA THR A 10 26.07 3.02 20.99
C THR A 10 26.53 2.13 22.15
N ALA A 11 27.42 1.16 21.90
CA ALA A 11 27.97 0.30 22.94
C ALA A 11 28.65 1.06 24.10
N GLY A 12 29.14 2.29 23.84
CA GLY A 12 29.77 3.16 24.86
C GLY A 12 28.84 4.22 25.45
N GLY A 13 27.52 4.13 25.21
CA GLY A 13 26.53 5.14 25.64
C GLY A 13 26.05 6.05 24.51
N LYS A 14 25.24 7.06 24.84
CA LYS A 14 24.67 7.99 23.85
C LYS A 14 25.74 8.94 23.32
N GLN A 15 25.97 8.92 22.01
CA GLN A 15 26.96 9.77 21.33
C GLN A 15 26.30 10.67 20.29
N LYS A 16 26.83 11.89 20.09
CA LYS A 16 26.38 12.77 19.01
C LYS A 16 26.99 12.30 17.68
N MET A 17 26.14 11.97 16.71
CA MET A 17 26.54 11.54 15.37
C MET A 17 25.83 12.37 14.30
N ASN A 18 26.52 12.65 13.19
CA ASN A 18 25.90 13.30 12.03
C ASN A 18 24.94 12.31 11.35
N CYS A 19 23.66 12.66 11.31
CA CYS A 19 22.62 11.85 10.67
C CYS A 19 22.02 12.61 9.48
N ALA A 20 21.61 11.88 8.45
CA ALA A 20 20.86 12.42 7.32
C ALA A 20 19.63 11.54 7.06
N ASN A 21 18.49 12.17 6.77
CA ASN A 21 17.35 11.46 6.20
C ASN A 21 17.59 11.20 4.70
N THR A 22 16.67 10.53 4.02
CA THR A 22 16.81 10.19 2.60
C THR A 22 17.09 11.41 1.73
N GLU A 23 16.34 12.51 1.92
CA GLU A 23 16.55 13.76 1.18
C GLU A 23 17.96 14.33 1.41
N GLY A 24 18.40 14.37 2.67
CA GLY A 24 19.75 14.79 3.04
C GLY A 24 20.83 13.91 2.42
N ALA A 25 20.64 12.59 2.38
CA ALA A 25 21.56 11.67 1.72
C ALA A 25 21.66 11.93 0.21
N LEU A 26 20.53 12.16 -0.47
CA LEU A 26 20.52 12.52 -1.89
C LEU A 26 21.21 13.88 -2.13
N ARG A 27 21.03 14.84 -1.24
CA ARG A 27 21.74 16.14 -1.29
C ARG A 27 23.24 16.00 -1.05
N LEU A 28 23.68 15.12 -0.14
CA LEU A 28 25.10 14.79 0.04
C LEU A 28 25.69 14.26 -1.27
N ILE A 29 25.04 13.28 -1.91
CA ILE A 29 25.49 12.71 -3.19
C ILE A 29 25.68 13.81 -4.25
N GLN A 30 24.75 14.76 -4.35
CA GLN A 30 24.86 15.88 -5.28
C GLN A 30 26.06 16.80 -4.98
N SER A 31 26.38 16.99 -3.70
CA SER A 31 27.48 17.85 -3.24
C SER A 31 28.88 17.29 -3.44
N ILE A 32 29.04 15.98 -3.68
CA ILE A 32 30.36 15.33 -3.82
C ILE A 32 31.06 15.83 -5.11
N PRO A 33 32.22 16.49 -5.04
CA PRO A 33 32.93 17.03 -6.22
C PRO A 33 33.83 15.97 -6.89
N SER A 34 33.34 14.73 -7.03
CA SER A 34 34.09 13.62 -7.60
C SER A 34 33.37 13.04 -8.83
N SER A 35 34.14 12.73 -9.87
CA SER A 35 33.65 11.99 -11.04
C SER A 35 33.08 10.61 -10.68
N LYS A 36 33.50 10.02 -9.55
CA LYS A 36 32.95 8.75 -9.04
C LYS A 36 31.48 8.88 -8.60
N ALA A 37 31.03 10.09 -8.26
CA ALA A 37 29.64 10.34 -7.91
C ALA A 37 28.75 10.59 -9.14
N GLU A 38 29.33 10.81 -10.33
CA GLU A 38 28.61 11.16 -11.55
C GLU A 38 27.53 10.15 -11.95
N PRO A 39 27.74 8.81 -11.87
CA PRO A 39 26.68 7.85 -12.16
C PRO A 39 25.42 8.06 -11.30
N PHE A 40 25.60 8.37 -10.01
CA PHE A 40 24.49 8.64 -9.09
C PHE A 40 23.81 9.97 -9.39
N LYS A 41 24.58 11.01 -9.76
CA LYS A 41 24.03 12.31 -10.16
C LYS A 41 23.22 12.23 -11.44
N ARG A 42 23.70 11.48 -12.43
CA ARG A 42 22.96 11.19 -13.68
C ARG A 42 21.69 10.42 -13.40
N TRP A 43 21.75 9.43 -12.53
CA TRP A 43 20.56 8.71 -12.09
C TRP A 43 19.54 9.65 -11.42
N LEU A 44 19.98 10.53 -10.51
CA LEU A 44 19.12 11.54 -9.89
C LEU A 44 18.52 12.52 -10.90
N ALA A 45 19.32 12.99 -11.86
CA ALA A 45 18.86 13.87 -12.93
C ALA A 45 17.79 13.18 -13.79
N LYS A 46 18.00 11.90 -14.13
CA LYS A 46 17.01 11.08 -14.86
C LYS A 46 15.71 10.95 -14.07
N VAL A 47 15.78 10.60 -12.79
CA VAL A 47 14.58 10.49 -11.93
C VAL A 47 13.83 11.82 -11.84
N GLY A 48 14.55 12.94 -11.70
CA GLY A 48 13.95 14.28 -11.71
C GLY A 48 13.29 14.63 -13.03
N TYR A 49 13.94 14.33 -14.15
CA TYR A 49 13.42 14.54 -15.49
C TYR A 49 12.18 13.68 -15.77
N ASP A 50 12.22 12.39 -15.43
CA ASP A 50 11.09 11.48 -15.56
C ASP A 50 9.91 11.99 -14.72
N ARG A 51 10.16 12.52 -13.52
CA ARG A 51 9.11 13.09 -12.68
C ARG A 51 8.46 14.35 -13.29
N ILE A 52 9.23 15.22 -13.94
CA ILE A 52 8.68 16.38 -14.66
C ILE A 52 7.78 15.92 -15.80
N LYS A 53 8.24 14.94 -16.60
CA LYS A 53 7.43 14.34 -17.67
C LYS A 53 6.13 13.72 -17.16
N GLU A 54 6.16 13.06 -16.01
CA GLU A 54 4.96 12.49 -15.39
C GLU A 54 3.95 13.54 -14.93
N ILE A 55 4.40 14.75 -14.59
CA ILE A 55 3.50 15.86 -14.23
C ILE A 55 2.80 16.38 -15.49
N GLU A 56 3.53 16.47 -16.60
CA GLU A 56 2.97 16.87 -17.90
C GLU A 56 2.06 15.79 -18.51
N ASN A 57 2.43 14.52 -18.37
CA ASN A 57 1.67 13.37 -18.82
C ASN A 57 1.53 12.30 -17.72
N PRO A 58 0.45 12.35 -16.92
CA PRO A 58 0.20 11.40 -15.84
C PRO A 58 0.12 9.92 -16.27
N GLU A 59 -0.19 9.62 -17.54
CA GLU A 59 -0.22 8.24 -18.04
C GLU A 59 1.16 7.57 -17.97
N LEU A 60 2.24 8.36 -18.06
CA LEU A 60 3.60 7.85 -17.88
C LEU A 60 3.82 7.30 -16.47
N ALA A 61 3.21 7.91 -15.46
CA ALA A 61 3.30 7.42 -14.08
C ALA A 61 2.56 6.08 -13.92
N ALA A 62 1.39 5.94 -14.55
CA ALA A 62 0.65 4.67 -14.57
C ALA A 62 1.42 3.57 -15.30
N SER A 63 2.03 3.89 -16.46
CA SER A 63 2.88 2.96 -17.20
C SER A 63 4.11 2.55 -16.40
N ARG A 64 4.77 3.50 -15.71
CA ARG A 64 5.90 3.20 -14.82
C ARG A 64 5.48 2.29 -13.67
N ALA A 65 4.31 2.51 -13.07
CA ALA A 65 3.80 1.64 -12.02
C ALA A 65 3.64 0.19 -12.51
N ARG A 66 3.09 -0.02 -13.71
CA ARG A 66 3.02 -1.35 -14.34
C ARG A 66 4.40 -1.96 -14.55
N GLU A 67 5.35 -1.19 -15.08
CA GLU A 67 6.73 -1.65 -15.32
C GLU A 67 7.47 -2.03 -14.02
N ILE A 68 7.21 -1.32 -12.92
CA ILE A 68 7.75 -1.66 -11.59
C ILE A 68 7.24 -3.04 -11.14
N TYR A 69 5.98 -3.38 -11.39
CA TYR A 69 5.49 -4.72 -11.08
C TYR A 69 6.02 -5.77 -12.07
N ARG A 70 6.10 -5.44 -13.36
CA ARG A 70 6.66 -6.34 -14.39
C ARG A 70 8.11 -6.73 -14.07
N SER A 71 8.94 -5.75 -13.72
CA SER A 71 10.34 -5.97 -13.31
C SER A 71 10.49 -6.78 -12.02
N LYS A 72 9.47 -6.79 -11.16
CA LYS A 72 9.41 -7.68 -9.96
C LYS A 72 8.93 -9.10 -10.28
N GLY A 73 8.54 -9.39 -11.52
CA GLY A 73 8.12 -10.71 -11.98
C GLY A 73 6.63 -11.00 -11.84
N TYR A 74 5.78 -9.97 -11.64
CA TYR A 74 4.33 -10.16 -11.62
C TYR A 74 3.79 -10.36 -13.05
N PRO A 75 2.84 -11.29 -13.28
CA PRO A 75 2.21 -11.46 -14.59
C PRO A 75 1.21 -10.33 -14.87
N GLU A 76 1.03 -10.00 -16.15
CA GLU A 76 0.18 -8.87 -16.58
C GLU A 76 -1.25 -8.97 -16.03
N SER A 77 -1.82 -10.18 -15.97
CA SER A 77 -3.16 -10.41 -15.45
C SER A 77 -3.30 -10.12 -13.95
N TRP A 78 -2.21 -10.22 -13.17
CA TRP A 78 -2.19 -9.81 -11.76
C TRP A 78 -1.99 -8.30 -11.66
N ILE A 79 -1.11 -7.73 -12.50
CA ILE A 79 -0.83 -6.29 -12.54
C ILE A 79 -2.10 -5.50 -12.80
N GLU A 80 -2.90 -5.86 -13.81
CA GLU A 80 -4.14 -5.14 -14.12
C GLU A 80 -5.16 -5.20 -12.97
N LYS A 81 -5.28 -6.36 -12.29
CA LYS A 81 -6.13 -6.46 -11.08
C LYS A 81 -5.62 -5.55 -9.97
N ARG A 82 -4.31 -5.53 -9.74
CA ARG A 82 -3.70 -4.69 -8.72
C ARG A 82 -3.90 -3.21 -9.02
N MET A 83 -3.73 -2.78 -10.28
CA MET A 83 -3.98 -1.42 -10.73
C MET A 83 -5.45 -1.02 -10.51
N ARG A 84 -6.40 -1.88 -10.88
CA ARG A 84 -7.82 -1.64 -10.58
C ARG A 84 -8.10 -1.54 -9.08
N GLY A 85 -7.42 -2.37 -8.28
CA GLY A 85 -7.51 -2.29 -6.82
C GLY A 85 -6.97 -0.98 -6.24
N ILE A 86 -5.97 -0.34 -6.86
CA ILE A 86 -5.51 1.00 -6.45
C ILE A 86 -6.64 2.01 -6.63
N GLU A 87 -7.28 2.02 -7.79
CA GLU A 87 -8.38 2.94 -8.11
C GLU A 87 -9.59 2.75 -7.17
N VAL A 88 -9.99 1.51 -6.91
CA VAL A 88 -11.08 1.20 -5.96
C VAL A 88 -10.75 1.71 -4.57
N ARG A 89 -9.52 1.49 -4.11
CA ARG A 89 -9.05 1.98 -2.80
C ARG A 89 -9.00 3.50 -2.74
N GLU A 90 -8.51 4.15 -3.79
CA GLU A 90 -8.43 5.60 -3.88
C GLU A 90 -9.83 6.23 -3.79
N SER A 91 -10.80 5.68 -4.53
CA SER A 91 -12.20 6.10 -4.44
C SER A 91 -12.74 5.98 -3.01
N LEU A 92 -12.47 4.86 -2.33
CA LEU A 92 -12.91 4.64 -0.95
C LEU A 92 -12.28 5.67 0.01
N THR A 93 -10.97 5.90 -0.08
CA THR A 93 -10.28 6.86 0.79
C THR A 93 -10.73 8.29 0.52
N ASN A 94 -11.03 8.65 -0.74
CA ASN A 94 -11.59 9.95 -1.08
C ASN A 94 -12.98 10.15 -0.45
N GLU A 95 -13.83 9.12 -0.47
CA GLU A 95 -15.12 9.17 0.24
C GLU A 95 -14.92 9.37 1.74
N TRP A 96 -14.00 8.65 2.38
CA TRP A 96 -13.70 8.82 3.81
C TRP A 96 -13.28 10.26 4.13
N LYS A 97 -12.36 10.83 3.34
CA LYS A 97 -11.93 12.22 3.48
C LYS A 97 -13.11 13.19 3.38
N ASN A 98 -13.90 13.07 2.31
CA ASN A 98 -15.03 13.95 2.04
C ASN A 98 -16.15 13.83 3.08
N ARG A 99 -16.19 12.70 3.81
CA ARG A 99 -17.19 12.41 4.85
C ARG A 99 -16.69 12.66 6.27
N GLY A 100 -15.51 13.26 6.41
CA GLY A 100 -14.96 13.75 7.67
C GLY A 100 -14.17 12.73 8.48
N ALA A 101 -13.70 11.63 7.86
CA ALA A 101 -12.74 10.74 8.50
C ALA A 101 -11.32 11.33 8.46
N LYS A 102 -10.59 11.17 9.56
CA LYS A 102 -9.21 11.65 9.71
C LYS A 102 -8.22 10.64 9.13
N GLU A 103 -7.32 11.13 8.27
CA GLU A 103 -6.23 10.31 7.73
C GLU A 103 -5.34 9.75 8.88
N GLY A 104 -4.76 8.58 8.68
CA GLY A 104 -3.97 7.88 9.69
C GLY A 104 -4.79 6.83 10.46
N ILE A 105 -5.13 7.12 11.73
CA ILE A 105 -5.72 6.14 12.65
C ILE A 105 -7.09 5.68 12.17
N GLU A 106 -8.00 6.59 11.82
CA GLU A 106 -9.36 6.21 11.41
C GLU A 106 -9.34 5.40 10.11
N TYR A 107 -8.48 5.75 9.15
CA TYR A 107 -8.31 4.99 7.91
C TYR A 107 -7.80 3.57 8.17
N ALA A 108 -6.90 3.40 9.14
CA ALA A 108 -6.40 2.10 9.55
C ALA A 108 -7.53 1.27 10.19
N ILE A 109 -8.37 1.87 11.04
CA ILE A 109 -9.53 1.20 11.63
C ILE A 109 -10.52 0.77 10.55
N LEU A 110 -10.94 1.69 9.66
CA LEU A 110 -11.88 1.38 8.58
C LEU A 110 -11.35 0.30 7.63
N THR A 111 -10.05 0.35 7.32
CA THR A 111 -9.40 -0.72 6.53
C THR A 111 -9.43 -2.06 7.28
N ASN A 112 -9.21 -2.05 8.59
CA ASN A 112 -9.28 -3.26 9.40
C ASN A 112 -10.70 -3.82 9.52
N GLU A 113 -11.75 -3.00 9.59
CA GLU A 113 -13.13 -3.49 9.57
C GLU A 113 -13.44 -4.25 8.29
N ILE A 114 -13.02 -3.71 7.13
CA ILE A 114 -13.22 -4.37 5.84
C ILE A 114 -12.45 -5.69 5.79
N LEU A 115 -11.16 -5.68 6.17
CA LEU A 115 -10.34 -6.89 6.15
C LEU A 115 -10.82 -7.95 7.14
N ASN A 116 -11.25 -7.55 8.33
CA ASN A 116 -11.76 -8.46 9.34
C ASN A 116 -13.10 -9.08 8.89
N GLY A 117 -14.00 -8.27 8.32
CA GLY A 117 -15.24 -8.79 7.73
C GLY A 117 -14.96 -9.77 6.57
N ALA A 118 -13.97 -9.47 5.73
CA ALA A 118 -13.65 -10.28 4.55
C ALA A 118 -12.89 -11.57 4.89
N PHE A 119 -11.88 -11.49 5.76
CA PHE A 119 -10.88 -12.54 5.97
C PHE A 119 -10.70 -12.96 7.42
N GLU A 120 -11.49 -12.40 8.34
CA GLU A 120 -11.42 -12.70 9.79
C GLU A 120 -10.04 -12.36 10.37
N MET A 121 -9.37 -11.35 9.80
CA MET A 121 -8.06 -10.85 10.20
C MET A 121 -7.94 -9.35 9.98
N THR A 122 -7.26 -8.65 10.89
CA THR A 122 -6.77 -7.27 10.66
C THR A 122 -5.62 -7.24 9.66
N ALA A 123 -5.24 -6.04 9.19
CA ALA A 123 -4.11 -5.87 8.29
C ALA A 123 -2.78 -6.42 8.88
N GLU A 124 -2.55 -6.24 10.18
CA GLU A 124 -1.35 -6.74 10.84
C GLU A 124 -1.35 -8.26 10.99
N GLU A 125 -2.48 -8.84 11.42
CA GLU A 125 -2.63 -10.29 11.55
C GLU A 125 -2.47 -10.97 10.21
N TYR A 126 -3.03 -10.41 9.14
CA TYR A 126 -2.92 -10.98 7.81
C TYR A 126 -1.48 -10.89 7.28
N LYS A 127 -0.78 -9.78 7.53
CA LYS A 127 0.66 -9.70 7.25
C LYS A 127 1.43 -10.77 8.00
N LYS A 128 1.18 -10.97 9.30
CA LYS A 128 1.83 -12.02 10.10
C LYS A 128 1.49 -13.42 9.57
N PHE A 129 0.24 -13.67 9.19
CA PHE A 129 -0.23 -14.93 8.62
C PHE A 129 0.51 -15.27 7.31
N LYS A 130 0.74 -14.27 6.46
CA LYS A 130 1.55 -14.38 5.23
C LYS A 130 3.06 -14.25 5.46
N SER A 131 3.50 -14.14 6.70
CA SER A 131 4.92 -13.96 7.07
C SER A 131 5.54 -12.71 6.41
N LEU A 132 4.83 -11.59 6.38
CA LEU A 132 5.32 -10.30 5.87
C LEU A 132 5.83 -9.44 7.03
N LYS A 133 6.91 -8.69 6.80
CA LYS A 133 7.49 -7.75 7.79
C LYS A 133 7.20 -6.31 7.41
N ARG A 134 7.72 -5.87 6.26
CA ARG A 134 7.64 -4.46 5.78
C ARG A 134 6.87 -4.35 4.47
N GLU A 135 6.57 -5.49 3.85
CA GLU A 135 5.97 -5.59 2.54
C GLU A 135 4.49 -5.18 2.56
N ASN A 136 3.98 -4.75 1.40
CA ASN A 136 2.58 -4.41 1.22
C ASN A 136 1.74 -5.69 1.12
N LEU A 137 0.73 -5.84 1.98
CA LEU A 137 -0.12 -7.03 2.01
C LEU A 137 -0.77 -7.36 0.65
N ARG A 138 -1.30 -6.35 -0.05
CA ARG A 138 -2.01 -6.53 -1.33
C ARG A 138 -1.06 -6.98 -2.44
N ASP A 139 0.22 -6.63 -2.35
CA ASP A 139 1.21 -7.07 -3.32
C ASP A 139 1.62 -8.55 -3.13
N HIS A 140 1.15 -9.20 -2.07
CA HIS A 140 1.40 -10.62 -1.77
C HIS A 140 0.11 -11.45 -1.65
N MET A 141 -1.03 -10.87 -2.03
CA MET A 141 -2.32 -11.55 -2.14
C MET A 141 -2.45 -12.27 -3.48
N ASP A 142 -3.06 -13.45 -3.44
CA ASP A 142 -3.47 -14.21 -4.61
C ASP A 142 -4.72 -13.57 -5.25
N ASP A 143 -5.07 -14.00 -6.46
CA ASP A 143 -6.13 -13.40 -7.28
C ASP A 143 -7.48 -13.24 -6.53
N LEU A 144 -7.95 -14.28 -5.85
CA LEU A 144 -9.22 -14.23 -5.12
C LEU A 144 -9.13 -13.36 -3.85
N GLU A 145 -7.97 -13.29 -3.20
CA GLU A 145 -7.75 -12.40 -2.06
C GLU A 145 -7.83 -10.92 -2.51
N LEU A 146 -7.25 -10.59 -3.67
CA LEU A 146 -7.37 -9.25 -4.27
C LEU A 146 -8.81 -8.90 -4.66
N ILE A 147 -9.50 -9.81 -5.35
CA ILE A 147 -10.88 -9.59 -5.80
C ILE A 147 -11.83 -9.40 -4.61
N LEU A 148 -11.72 -10.23 -3.57
CA LEU A 148 -12.55 -10.10 -2.36
C LEU A 148 -12.25 -8.82 -1.59
N THR A 149 -10.97 -8.40 -1.53
CA THR A 149 -10.59 -7.10 -0.95
C THR A 149 -11.26 -5.96 -1.71
N MET A 150 -11.18 -5.97 -3.04
CA MET A 150 -11.83 -4.97 -3.90
C MET A 150 -13.35 -4.98 -3.72
N LEU A 151 -13.98 -6.16 -3.62
CA LEU A 151 -15.41 -6.29 -3.38
C LEU A 151 -15.82 -5.61 -2.07
N GLY A 152 -15.07 -5.83 -0.99
CA GLY A 152 -15.33 -5.19 0.29
C GLY A 152 -15.17 -3.67 0.25
N GLU A 153 -14.11 -3.18 -0.41
CA GLU A 153 -13.83 -1.75 -0.57
C GLU A 153 -14.89 -1.03 -1.45
N ALA A 154 -15.25 -1.63 -2.58
CA ALA A 154 -16.28 -1.11 -3.48
C ALA A 154 -17.68 -1.13 -2.84
N THR A 155 -18.01 -2.21 -2.11
CA THR A 155 -19.29 -2.32 -1.40
C THR A 155 -19.38 -1.27 -0.30
N THR A 156 -18.33 -1.10 0.51
CA THR A 156 -18.26 -0.05 1.53
C THR A 156 -18.50 1.33 0.93
N THR A 157 -17.83 1.63 -0.19
CA THR A 157 -18.02 2.88 -0.93
C THR A 157 -19.48 3.09 -1.37
N LYS A 158 -20.11 2.04 -1.91
CA LYS A 158 -21.52 2.08 -2.33
C LYS A 158 -22.44 2.37 -1.15
N ILE A 159 -22.24 1.67 -0.02
CA ILE A 159 -23.04 1.86 1.20
C ILE A 159 -22.90 3.29 1.73
N HIS A 160 -21.68 3.83 1.80
CA HIS A 160 -21.45 5.22 2.21
C HIS A 160 -22.25 6.20 1.35
N LYS A 161 -22.23 6.01 0.03
CA LYS A 161 -22.95 6.86 -0.94
C LYS A 161 -24.45 6.77 -0.75
N ASP A 162 -25.00 5.56 -0.72
CA ASP A 162 -26.45 5.33 -0.64
C ASP A 162 -27.05 5.83 0.66
N ARG A 163 -26.33 5.66 1.78
CA ARG A 163 -26.78 6.12 3.10
C ARG A 163 -26.43 7.57 3.39
N ASN A 164 -25.65 8.21 2.52
CA ASN A 164 -25.02 9.50 2.77
C ASN A 164 -24.34 9.55 4.15
N SER A 165 -23.64 8.47 4.50
CA SER A 165 -22.99 8.34 5.81
C SER A 165 -21.91 9.40 5.99
N LYS A 166 -21.88 10.03 7.16
CA LYS A 166 -20.93 11.08 7.55
C LYS A 166 -20.45 10.85 8.98
N GLY A 167 -19.19 11.19 9.22
CA GLY A 167 -18.54 11.01 10.51
C GLY A 167 -18.14 9.56 10.77
N PHE A 168 -17.04 9.41 11.51
CA PHE A 168 -16.36 8.14 11.73
C PHE A 168 -17.27 6.98 12.19
N PRO A 169 -18.19 7.12 13.17
CA PRO A 169 -19.00 5.99 13.64
C PRO A 169 -19.89 5.37 12.56
N LYS A 170 -20.47 6.19 11.67
CA LYS A 170 -21.30 5.70 10.56
C LYS A 170 -20.44 5.04 9.49
N LEU A 171 -19.28 5.64 9.19
CA LEU A 171 -18.33 5.06 8.24
C LEU A 171 -17.80 3.71 8.71
N GLN A 172 -17.53 3.57 10.01
CA GLN A 172 -17.10 2.30 10.59
C GLN A 172 -18.17 1.22 10.44
N LYS A 173 -19.44 1.56 10.70
CA LYS A 173 -20.56 0.64 10.50
C LYS A 173 -20.66 0.15 9.05
N ASP A 174 -20.62 1.06 8.10
CA ASP A 174 -20.69 0.72 6.68
C ASP A 174 -19.48 -0.11 6.22
N ALA A 175 -18.29 0.15 6.77
CA ALA A 175 -17.07 -0.62 6.49
C ALA A 175 -17.16 -2.06 7.01
N MET A 176 -17.73 -2.27 8.21
CA MET A 176 -18.04 -3.61 8.73
C MET A 176 -18.99 -4.35 7.79
N GLU A 177 -20.05 -3.69 7.32
CA GLU A 177 -21.03 -4.29 6.41
C GLU A 177 -20.42 -4.63 5.04
N GLY A 178 -19.62 -3.72 4.46
CA GLY A 178 -18.91 -3.99 3.20
C GLY A 178 -17.92 -5.15 3.33
N GLY A 179 -17.18 -5.22 4.44
CA GLY A 179 -16.34 -6.37 4.79
C GLY A 179 -17.15 -7.67 4.89
N ALA A 180 -18.30 -7.66 5.56
CA ALA A 180 -19.15 -8.84 5.73
C ALA A 180 -19.73 -9.38 4.41
N VAL A 181 -20.00 -8.51 3.42
CA VAL A 181 -20.38 -8.93 2.06
C VAL A 181 -19.26 -9.71 1.40
N ALA A 182 -18.03 -9.20 1.44
CA ALA A 182 -16.86 -9.91 0.92
C ALA A 182 -16.61 -11.23 1.70
N GLY A 183 -16.80 -11.24 3.02
CA GLY A 183 -16.67 -12.43 3.85
C GLY A 183 -17.69 -13.51 3.52
N SER A 184 -18.93 -13.11 3.24
CA SER A 184 -19.99 -14.03 2.79
C SER A 184 -19.63 -14.64 1.43
N ALA A 185 -19.18 -13.82 0.48
CA ALA A 185 -18.73 -14.30 -0.82
C ALA A 185 -17.54 -15.28 -0.70
N ARG A 186 -16.54 -14.95 0.14
CA ARG A 186 -15.43 -15.85 0.44
C ARG A 186 -15.93 -17.20 0.95
N LYS A 187 -16.79 -17.19 1.98
CA LYS A 187 -17.31 -18.41 2.61
C LYS A 187 -18.09 -19.28 1.62
N ASP A 188 -18.88 -18.69 0.73
CA ASP A 188 -19.60 -19.45 -0.31
C ASP A 188 -18.63 -20.08 -1.32
N ILE A 189 -17.61 -19.35 -1.76
CA ILE A 189 -16.56 -19.89 -2.65
C ILE A 189 -15.82 -21.05 -1.96
N GLU A 190 -15.40 -20.89 -0.70
CA GLU A 190 -14.70 -21.93 0.06
C GLU A 190 -15.58 -23.18 0.22
N LYS A 191 -16.87 -23.01 0.49
CA LYS A 191 -17.84 -24.11 0.62
C LYS A 191 -18.00 -24.89 -0.68
N ARG A 192 -18.07 -24.20 -1.83
CA ARG A 192 -18.26 -24.83 -3.14
C ARG A 192 -16.99 -25.47 -3.70
N THR A 193 -15.84 -24.88 -3.43
CA THR A 193 -14.55 -25.35 -3.96
C THR A 193 -13.83 -26.32 -3.03
N GLY A 194 -14.22 -26.37 -1.75
CA GLY A 194 -13.56 -27.16 -0.71
C GLY A 194 -12.16 -26.64 -0.33
N LYS A 195 -11.76 -25.45 -0.81
CA LYS A 195 -10.42 -24.87 -0.58
C LYS A 195 -10.54 -23.52 0.11
N LYS A 196 -9.64 -23.27 1.07
CA LYS A 196 -9.52 -21.95 1.71
C LYS A 196 -8.94 -20.93 0.74
N ILE A 197 -9.50 -19.71 0.76
CA ILE A 197 -8.99 -18.60 -0.05
C ILE A 197 -7.82 -17.91 0.66
N SER A 198 -7.97 -17.63 1.96
CA SER A 198 -6.88 -17.06 2.75
C SER A 198 -5.82 -18.14 2.99
N THR A 199 -4.65 -18.02 2.36
CA THR A 199 -3.55 -18.96 2.56
C THR A 199 -2.25 -18.25 2.95
N LYS A 200 -1.35 -18.99 3.60
CA LYS A 200 0.00 -18.51 3.94
C LYS A 200 0.91 -18.37 2.71
N LYS A 201 0.45 -18.80 1.53
CA LYS A 201 1.21 -18.64 0.30
C LYS A 201 1.24 -17.17 -0.07
N ASN A 202 2.39 -16.75 -0.55
CA ASN A 202 2.58 -15.43 -1.14
C ASN A 202 2.63 -15.59 -2.64
N PHE A 203 2.00 -14.67 -3.35
CA PHE A 203 1.98 -14.66 -4.81
C PHE A 203 3.40 -14.68 -5.41
N LEU A 204 4.28 -13.78 -4.93
CA LEU A 204 5.71 -13.89 -5.15
C LEU A 204 6.37 -14.56 -3.94
N LYS A 205 7.20 -15.58 -4.21
CA LYS A 205 8.17 -16.07 -3.23
C LYS A 205 9.08 -14.89 -2.85
N ARG A 206 9.41 -14.77 -1.56
CA ARG A 206 10.34 -13.74 -1.08
C ARG A 206 11.58 -13.73 -1.98
N ILE A 207 11.87 -12.58 -2.56
CA ILE A 207 13.22 -12.29 -3.05
C ILE A 207 14.04 -12.13 -1.77
N VAL A 208 14.90 -13.11 -1.50
CA VAL A 208 15.84 -13.11 -0.36
C VAL A 208 16.87 -12.00 -0.58
#